data_AF-A0A527XR16-F1
#
_entry.id   AF-A0A527XR16-F1
#
_cell.length_a   1.000
_cell.length_b   1.000
_cell.length_c   1.000
_cell.angle_alpha   90.00
_cell.angle_beta   90.00
_cell.angle_gamma   90.00
#
_symmetry.space_group_name_H-M   'P 1'
#
loop_
_entity.id
_entity.type
_entity.pdbx_description
1 polymer ?
#
loop_
_entity_poly.entity_id
_entity_poly.type
_entity_poly.pdbx_seq_one_letter_code
_entity_poly.pdbx_strand_id
1 'polypeptide(L)' 'VYQPWLDRQWGKITTALDLINANPPKLPKKITAGHMALRATLGYLSLRFSGQWEKGRSRLVRWAARFDEKFPELKSSVPG' A
#
# COMPACT_ATOMS: atom_id res chain seq x y z
N VAL A 1 -20.05 -13.24 10.66
CA VAL A 1 -19.48 -12.22 9.75
C VAL A 1 -20.15 -12.39 8.39
N TYR A 2 -20.66 -11.32 7.78
CA TYR A 2 -21.38 -11.41 6.50
C TYR A 2 -20.38 -11.26 5.35
N GLN A 3 -19.93 -12.40 4.82
CA GLN A 3 -18.91 -12.50 3.76
C GLN A 3 -19.18 -11.64 2.51
N PRO A 4 -20.43 -11.57 1.99
CA PRO A 4 -20.71 -10.77 0.80
C PRO A 4 -20.51 -9.25 0.98
N TRP A 5 -20.49 -8.75 2.22
CA TRP A 5 -20.16 -7.36 2.50
C TRP A 5 -18.65 -7.15 2.55
N LEU A 6 -17.89 -8.08 3.12
CA LEU A 6 -16.42 -8.04 3.11
C LEU A 6 -15.87 -8.09 1.68
N ASP A 7 -16.44 -8.93 0.82
CA ASP A 7 -16.03 -9.05 -0.58
C ASP A 7 -16.24 -7.74 -1.36
N ARG A 8 -17.32 -7.01 -1.07
CA ARG A 8 -17.55 -5.67 -1.66
C ARG A 8 -16.53 -4.65 -1.18
N GLN A 9 -16.16 -4.67 0.10
CA GLN A 9 -15.11 -3.77 0.60
C GLN A 9 -13.76 -4.14 0.01
N TRP A 10 -13.47 -5.42 -0.12
CA TRP A 10 -12.26 -5.91 -0.79
C TRP A 10 -12.19 -5.45 -2.24
N GLY A 11 -13.30 -5.52 -2.99
CA GLY A 11 -13.39 -5.02 -4.36
C GLY A 11 -13.05 -3.53 -4.49
N LYS A 12 -13.44 -2.71 -3.51
CA LYS A 12 -13.06 -1.28 -3.48
C LYS A 12 -11.58 -1.09 -3.23
N ILE A 13 -11.02 -1.85 -2.27
CA ILE A 13 -9.60 -1.81 -1.93
C ILE A 13 -8.76 -2.21 -3.15
N THR A 14 -9.07 -3.33 -3.79
CA THR A 14 -8.34 -3.82 -4.96
C THR A 14 -8.39 -2.83 -6.11
N THR A 15 -9.58 -2.28 -6.42
CA THR A 15 -9.74 -1.26 -7.47
C THR A 15 -8.90 0.00 -7.19
N ALA A 16 -8.93 0.50 -5.95
CA ALA A 16 -8.11 1.65 -5.57
C ALA A 16 -6.61 1.36 -5.68
N LEU A 17 -6.17 0.18 -5.22
CA LEU A 17 -4.78 -0.24 -5.35
C LEU A 17 -4.35 -0.41 -6.81
N ASP A 18 -5.24 -0.87 -7.69
CA ASP A 18 -4.97 -1.00 -9.12
C ASP A 18 -4.79 0.36 -9.80
N LEU A 19 -5.64 1.34 -9.47
CA LEU A 19 -5.50 2.73 -9.94
C LEU A 19 -4.17 3.35 -9.49
N ILE A 20 -3.79 3.16 -8.22
CA ILE A 20 -2.53 3.67 -7.67
C ILE A 20 -1.33 2.92 -8.28
N ASN A 21 -1.44 1.61 -8.52
CA ASN A 21 -0.39 0.83 -9.18
C ASN A 21 -0.18 1.25 -10.64
N ALA A 22 -1.24 1.64 -11.35
CA ALA A 22 -1.15 2.20 -12.70
C ALA A 22 -0.45 3.57 -12.71
N ASN A 23 -0.75 4.42 -11.71
CA ASN A 23 -0.21 5.77 -11.56
C ASN A 23 0.45 5.96 -10.18
N PRO A 24 1.62 5.33 -9.92
CA PRO A 24 2.24 5.40 -8.62
C PRO A 24 2.67 6.85 -8.32
N PRO A 25 2.36 7.38 -7.12
CA PRO A 25 2.71 8.75 -6.78
C PRO A 25 4.23 8.91 -6.79
N LYS A 26 4.72 9.97 -7.44
CA LYS A 26 6.15 10.29 -7.46
C LYS A 26 6.59 10.57 -6.03
N LEU A 27 7.73 10.02 -5.60
CA LEU A 27 8.29 10.28 -4.27
C LEU A 27 9.02 11.63 -4.26
N PRO A 28 8.43 12.72 -3.73
CA PRO A 28 9.08 14.03 -3.65
C PRO A 28 10.26 14.05 -2.66
N LYS A 29 11.00 15.17 -2.61
CA LYS A 29 12.01 15.42 -1.56
C LYS A 29 11.38 15.61 -0.17
N LYS A 30 10.19 16.20 -0.09
CA LYS A 30 9.41 16.36 1.14
C LYS A 30 8.21 15.43 1.13
N ILE A 31 8.18 14.48 2.05
CA ILE A 31 7.08 13.53 2.17
C ILE A 31 5.77 14.24 2.55
N THR A 32 4.65 13.73 2.06
CA THR A 32 3.32 14.21 2.44
C THR A 32 2.59 13.14 3.25
N ALA A 33 1.61 13.56 4.06
CA ALA A 33 0.78 12.64 4.85
C ALA A 33 0.13 11.54 3.99
N GLY A 34 -0.24 11.84 2.74
CA GLY A 34 -0.79 10.86 1.81
C GLY A 34 0.18 9.72 1.46
N HIS A 35 1.48 10.00 1.32
CA HIS A 35 2.48 8.95 1.08
C HIS A 35 2.71 8.09 2.32
N MET A 36 2.71 8.69 3.51
CA MET A 36 2.80 7.94 4.78
C MET A 36 1.57 7.04 4.98
N ALA A 37 0.37 7.56 4.75
CA ALA A 37 -0.88 6.80 4.83
C ALA A 37 -0.90 5.64 3.83
N LEU A 38 -0.43 5.86 2.59
CA LEU A 38 -0.30 4.80 1.60
C LEU A 38 0.67 3.72 2.10
N ARG A 39 1.87 4.10 2.56
CA ARG A 39 2.86 3.14 3.05
C ARG A 39 2.35 2.34 4.24
N ALA A 40 1.67 2.98 5.20
CA ALA A 40 1.08 2.31 6.35
C ALA A 40 -0.02 1.33 5.94
N THR A 41 -0.86 1.72 4.96
CA THR A 41 -1.91 0.84 4.40
C THR A 41 -1.30 -0.38 3.72
N LEU A 42 -0.22 -0.21 2.94
CA LEU A 42 0.49 -1.33 2.32
C LEU A 42 1.13 -2.25 3.37
N GLY A 43 1.70 -1.69 4.44
CA GLY A 43 2.22 -2.48 5.58
C GLY A 43 1.13 -3.32 6.24
N TYR A 44 -0.03 -2.71 6.52
CA TYR A 44 -1.19 -3.42 7.07
C TYR A 44 -1.70 -4.53 6.14
N LEU A 45 -1.77 -4.26 4.83
CA LEU A 45 -2.17 -5.26 3.84
C LEU A 45 -1.16 -6.41 3.75
N SER A 46 0.14 -6.15 3.85
CA SER A 46 1.16 -7.22 3.93
C SER A 46 1.03 -8.03 5.21
N LEU A 47 0.71 -7.41 6.35
CA LEU A 47 0.52 -8.13 7.62
C LEU A 47 -0.72 -9.02 7.61
N ARG A 48 -1.86 -8.50 7.11
CA ARG A 48 -3.17 -9.17 7.23
C ARG A 48 -3.57 -9.99 6.00
N PHE A 49 -3.11 -9.59 4.81
CA PHE A 49 -3.53 -10.12 3.51
C PHE A 49 -2.32 -10.41 2.61
N SER A 50 -1.21 -10.86 3.20
CA SER A 50 0.01 -11.23 2.48
C SER A 50 -0.29 -12.12 1.26
N GLY A 51 0.34 -11.81 0.12
CA GLY A 51 0.16 -12.53 -1.14
C GLY A 51 -1.17 -12.28 -1.88
N GLN A 52 -2.18 -11.68 -1.25
CA GLN A 52 -3.47 -11.40 -1.92
C GLN A 52 -3.48 -10.07 -2.69
N TRP A 53 -2.86 -9.04 -2.13
CA TRP A 53 -2.86 -7.70 -2.74
C TRP A 53 -1.66 -7.45 -3.66
N GLU A 54 -0.55 -8.18 -3.47
CA GLU A 54 0.71 -7.98 -4.21
C GLU A 54 0.63 -8.50 -5.66
N LYS A 55 -0.19 -9.53 -5.89
CA LYS A 55 -0.37 -10.14 -7.20
C LYS A 55 -0.99 -9.12 -8.18
N GLY A 56 -0.28 -8.83 -9.27
CA GLY A 56 -0.67 -7.83 -10.27
C GLY A 56 -0.24 -6.39 -9.94
N ARG A 57 0.29 -6.12 -8.74
CA ARG A 57 0.61 -4.77 -8.25
C ARG A 57 2.10 -4.53 -8.02
N SER A 58 2.94 -5.04 -8.92
CA SER A 58 4.40 -5.02 -8.76
C SER A 58 5.00 -3.61 -8.75
N ARG A 59 4.38 -2.62 -9.41
CA ARG A 59 4.85 -1.22 -9.37
C ARG A 59 4.64 -0.61 -7.99
N LEU A 60 3.54 -0.97 -7.33
CA LEU A 60 3.19 -0.53 -5.99
C LEU A 60 4.10 -1.18 -4.92
N VAL A 61 4.41 -2.47 -5.07
CA VAL A 61 5.39 -3.15 -4.22
C VAL A 61 6.78 -2.50 -4.33
N ARG A 62 7.25 -2.23 -5.56
CA ARG A 62 8.51 -1.48 -5.78
C ARG A 62 8.45 -0.06 -5.23
N TRP A 63 7.28 0.58 -5.25
CA TRP A 63 7.09 1.90 -4.68
C TRP A 63 7.25 1.86 -3.15
N ALA A 64 6.69 0.86 -2.47
CA ALA A 64 6.85 0.68 -1.03
C ALA A 64 8.32 0.44 -0.63
N ALA A 65 9.04 -0.39 -1.39
CA ALA A 65 10.47 -0.63 -1.15
C ALA A 65 11.31 0.67 -1.31
N ARG A 66 11.08 1.44 -2.38
CA ARG A 66 11.76 2.73 -2.60
C ARG A 66 11.41 3.78 -1.54
N PHE A 67 10.20 3.73 -1.00
CA PHE A 67 9.81 4.59 0.10
C PHE A 67 10.66 4.27 1.35
N ASP A 68 10.80 2.99 1.69
CA ASP A 68 11.59 2.55 2.85
C ASP A 68 13.09 2.84 2.70
N GLU A 69 13.63 2.75 1.49
CA GLU A 69 15.01 3.16 1.19
C GLU A 69 15.22 4.67 1.33
N LYS A 70 14.23 5.46 0.94
CA LYS A 70 14.34 6.93 0.93
C LYS A 70 14.08 7.56 2.29
N PHE A 71 13.25 6.92 3.10
CA PHE A 71 12.86 7.39 4.44
C PHE A 71 13.09 6.28 5.48
N PRO A 72 14.34 5.87 5.71
CA PRO A 72 14.65 4.80 6.67
C PRO A 72 14.19 5.14 8.10
N GLU A 73 14.09 6.42 8.45
CA GLU A 73 13.57 6.90 9.74
C GLU A 73 12.09 6.57 9.96
N LEU A 74 11.30 6.49 8.87
CA LEU A 74 9.87 6.16 8.94
C LEU A 74 9.62 4.65 8.92
N LYS A 75 10.64 3.85 8.60
CA LYS A 75 10.54 2.39 8.53
C LYS A 75 10.08 1.78 9.85
N SER A 76 10.49 2.35 10.98
CA SER A 76 10.08 1.89 12.32
C SER A 76 8.63 2.21 12.68
N SER A 77 7.99 3.15 11.96
CA SER A 77 6.60 3.55 12.21
C SER A 77 5.60 2.85 11.30
N VAL A 78 6.08 2.03 10.37
CA VAL A 78 5.22 1.19 9.54
C VAL A 78 4.76 -0.01 10.37
N PRO A 79 3.46 -0.36 10.35
CA PRO A 79 3.01 -1.62 10.94
C PRO A 79 3.64 -2.79 10.17
N GLY A 80 4.51 -3.51 10.87
CA GLY A 80 5.22 -4.71 10.44
C GLY A 80 5.19 -5.76 11.53
#